data_AF-A0A6V7JL77-F1
#
_entry.id   AF-A0A6V7JL77-F1
#
_cell.length_a   1.000
_cell.length_b   1.000
_cell.length_c   1.000
_cell.angle_alpha   90.00
_cell.angle_beta   90.00
_cell.angle_gamma   90.00
#
_symmetry.space_group_name_H-M   'P 1'
#
loop_
_entity.id
_entity.type
_entity.pdbx_description
1 polymer ?
#
loop_
_entity_poly.entity_id
_entity_poly.type
_entity_poly.pdbx_seq_one_letter_code
_entity_poly.pdbx_strand_id
1 'polypeptide(L)' 'YIDTQSNKKLNASTAFQLLVRPGSYTIGSGKDSIDGIESTEWATKEAGATVIVALLIHLDEF' A
#
# COMPACT_ATOMS: atom_id res chain seq x y z
N TYR A 1 -2.22 0.56 -16.52
CA TYR A 1 -1.56 -0.76 -16.50
C TYR A 1 -1.50 -1.29 -17.93
N ILE A 2 -0.40 -1.93 -18.34
CA ILE A 2 -0.34 -2.63 -19.64
C ILE A 2 -0.48 -4.11 -19.33
N ASP A 3 -1.59 -4.72 -19.76
CA ASP A 3 -1.73 -6.16 -19.69
C ASP A 3 -0.81 -6.80 -20.73
N THR A 4 0.19 -7.53 -20.27
CA THR A 4 1.21 -8.14 -21.14
C THR A 4 0.67 -9.30 -21.96
N GLN A 5 -0.46 -9.91 -21.54
CA GLN A 5 -1.06 -11.01 -22.27
C GLN A 5 -1.91 -10.51 -23.46
N SER A 6 -2.78 -9.52 -23.24
CA SER A 6 -3.61 -8.94 -24.31
C SER A 6 -3.00 -7.73 -25.03
N ASN A 7 -1.86 -7.21 -24.53
CA ASN A 7 -1.22 -5.97 -24.98
C ASN A 7 -2.17 -4.76 -24.97
N LYS A 8 -3.13 -4.75 -24.04
CA LYS A 8 -4.08 -3.66 -23.86
C LYS A 8 -3.61 -2.70 -22.78
N LYS A 9 -3.86 -1.41 -23.03
CA LYS A 9 -3.72 -0.37 -22.02
C LYS A 9 -5.03 -0.28 -21.23
N LEU A 10 -4.96 -0.63 -19.95
CA LEU A 10 -6.08 -0.57 -19.01
C LEU A 10 -5.89 0.62 -18.05
N ASN A 11 -7.00 1.24 -17.65
CA ASN A 11 -6.94 2.11 -16.49
C ASN A 11 -6.81 1.25 -15.25
N ALA A 12 -6.04 1.74 -14.29
CA ALA A 12 -5.90 1.11 -12.99
C ALA A 12 -6.26 2.14 -11.94
N SER A 13 -7.34 1.88 -11.22
CA SER A 13 -7.67 2.61 -10.01
C SER A 13 -7.33 1.74 -8.81
N THR A 14 -6.79 2.34 -7.76
CA THR A 14 -6.41 1.62 -6.55
C THR A 14 -7.14 2.22 -5.35
N ALA A 15 -7.52 1.34 -4.44
CA ALA A 15 -8.00 1.70 -3.12
C ALA A 15 -7.32 0.78 -2.11
N PHE A 16 -7.08 1.29 -0.90
CA PHE A 16 -6.52 0.47 0.17
C PHE A 16 -7.26 0.73 1.47
N GLN A 17 -7.27 -0.28 2.33
CA GLN A 17 -7.78 -0.17 3.69
C GLN A 17 -6.69 -0.61 4.66
N LEU A 18 -6.45 0.23 5.66
CA LEU A 18 -5.53 -0.03 6.76
C LEU A 18 -6.36 -0.26 8.03
N LEU A 19 -6.33 -1.47 8.57
CA LEU A 19 -6.85 -1.72 9.92
C LEU A 19 -5.70 -1.79 10.91
N VAL A 20 -5.80 -0.96 11.93
CA VAL A 20 -4.92 -0.95 13.08
C VAL A 20 -5.74 -1.16 14.34
N ARG A 21 -5.16 -1.79 15.36
CA ARG A 21 -5.76 -1.77 16.69
C ARG A 21 -5.74 -0.33 17.22
N PRO A 22 -6.68 0.07 18.08
CA PRO A 22 -6.56 1.35 18.79
C PRO A 22 -5.23 1.41 19.56
N GLY A 23 -4.45 2.47 19.37
CA GLY A 23 -3.11 2.61 19.94
C GLY A 23 -2.38 3.84 19.40
N SER A 24 -1.17 4.06 19.91
CA SER A 24 -0.27 5.13 19.48
C SER A 24 0.69 4.62 18.40
N TYR A 25 0.56 5.18 17.21
CA TYR A 25 1.41 4.85 16.07
C TYR A 25 2.30 6.02 15.71
N THR A 26 3.56 5.74 15.38
CA THR A 26 4.50 6.72 14.84
C THR A 26 4.85 6.35 13.41
N ILE A 27 4.83 7.35 12.54
CA ILE A 27 5.18 7.21 11.12
C ILE A 27 6.57 7.80 10.91
N GLY A 28 7.48 6.99 10.36
CA GLY A 28 8.84 7.40 9.97
C GLY A 28 9.03 7.30 8.45
N SER A 29 9.95 8.09 7.91
CA SER A 29 10.42 7.89 6.54
C SER A 29 11.36 6.68 6.50
N GLY A 30 10.98 5.63 5.78
CA GLY A 30 11.85 4.48 5.55
C GLY A 30 13.09 4.91 4.79
N LYS A 31 14.28 4.58 5.33
CA LYS A 31 15.56 5.10 4.84
C LYS A 31 16.05 4.42 3.55
N ASP A 32 15.39 3.35 3.13
CA ASP A 32 15.75 2.55 1.97
C ASP A 32 14.82 2.85 0.80
N SER A 33 15.07 4.00 0.17
CA SER A 33 14.40 4.44 -1.05
C SER A 33 15.07 3.77 -2.25
N ILE A 34 14.60 2.60 -2.66
CA ILE A 34 14.89 2.07 -4.00
C ILE A 34 13.90 2.75 -4.96
N ASP A 35 14.42 3.60 -5.84
CA ASP A 35 13.73 4.26 -6.97
C ASP A 35 12.28 4.72 -6.72
N GLY A 36 12.13 5.92 -6.14
CA GLY A 36 10.90 6.70 -6.20
C GLY A 36 9.72 6.22 -5.35
N ILE A 37 9.84 5.08 -4.67
CA ILE A 37 8.85 4.62 -3.70
C ILE A 37 9.28 5.09 -2.32
N GLU A 38 8.63 6.14 -1.80
CA GLU A 38 8.77 6.53 -0.39
C GLU A 38 8.13 5.45 0.48
N SER A 39 8.95 4.56 1.01
CA SER A 39 8.49 3.57 1.99
C SER A 39 8.17 4.30 3.30
N THR A 40 6.94 4.11 3.78
CA THR A 40 6.48 4.69 5.05
C THR A 40 6.55 3.61 6.11
N GLU A 41 7.44 3.78 7.09
CA GLU A 41 7.59 2.83 8.20
C GLU A 41 6.66 3.22 9.35
N TRP A 42 5.97 2.23 9.93
CA TRP A 42 5.05 2.44 11.05
C TRP A 42 5.56 1.66 12.25
N ALA A 43 5.68 2.34 13.39
CA ALA A 43 6.10 1.75 14.66
C ALA A 43 5.06 2.00 15.76
N THR A 44 4.98 1.08 16.72
CA THR A 44 4.01 1.05 17.82
C THR A 44 4.67 0.39 19.01
N LYS A 45 4.38 0.87 20.22
CA LYS A 45 4.92 0.31 21.48
C LYS A 45 4.00 -0.74 22.09
N GLU A 46 2.83 -0.92 21.50
CA GLU A 46 1.77 -1.79 21.94
C GLU A 46 2.09 -3.25 21.60
N ALA A 47 2.25 -4.08 22.64
CA ALA A 47 2.50 -5.50 22.47
C ALA A 47 1.35 -6.18 21.72
N GLY A 48 1.68 -6.96 20.68
CA GLY A 48 0.68 -7.65 19.86
C GLY A 48 -0.14 -6.71 18.97
N ALA A 49 0.40 -5.54 18.63
CA ALA A 49 -0.14 -4.73 17.54
C ALA A 49 -0.06 -5.51 16.22
N THR A 50 -1.10 -5.38 15.41
CA THR A 50 -1.18 -6.00 14.08
C THR A 50 -1.70 -4.95 13.11
N VAL A 51 -1.06 -4.88 11.95
CA VAL A 51 -1.48 -4.03 10.83
C VAL A 51 -2.01 -4.95 9.74
N ILE A 52 -3.26 -4.76 9.35
CA ILE A 52 -3.87 -5.48 8.23
C ILE A 52 -4.02 -4.48 7.09
N VAL A 53 -3.42 -4.82 5.96
CA VAL A 53 -3.48 -4.01 4.73
C VAL A 53 -4.24 -4.81 3.68
N ALA A 54 -5.30 -4.22 3.14
CA ALA A 54 -5.98 -4.73 1.96
C ALA A 54 -5.77 -3.76 0.80
N LEU A 55 -5.32 -4.26 -0.35
CA LEU A 55 -5.16 -3.49 -1.58
C LEU A 55 -6.17 -3.99 -2.61
N LEU A 56 -7.04 -3.10 -3.05
CA LEU A 56 -7.96 -3.32 -4.16
C LEU A 56 -7.40 -2.63 -5.39
N ILE A 57 -7.28 -3.39 -6.48
CA ILE A 57 -6.91 -2.87 -7.79
C ILE A 57 -8.10 -3.12 -8.71
N HIS A 58 -8.68 -2.05 -9.22
CA HIS A 58 -9.71 -2.09 -10.25
C HIS A 58 -9.07 -1.84 -11.60
N LEU A 59 -9.29 -2.76 -12.54
CA LEU A 59 -8.82 -2.66 -13.92
C LEU A 59 -10.04 -2.54 -14.84
N ASP A 60 -10.11 -1.47 -15.62
CA ASP A 60 -11.14 -1.27 -16.63
C ASP A 60 -10.57 -0.86 -18.00
N GLU A 61 -11.39 -1.07 -19.02
CA GLU A 61 -11.12 -0.64 -20.39
C GLU A 61 -11.65 0.80 -20.57
N PHE A 62 -10.94 1.58 -21.40
CA PHE A 62 -11.27 2.97 -21.69
C PHE A 62 -12.54 3.12 -22.54
#